data_AF-M5BK35-F1
#
_entry.id   AF-M5BK35-F1
#
_cell.length_a   1.000
_cell.length_b   1.000
_cell.length_c   1.000
_cell.angle_alpha   90.00
_cell.angle_beta   90.00
_cell.angle_gamma   90.00
#
_symmetry.space_group_name_H-M   'P 1'
#
loop_
_entity.id
_entity.type
_entity.pdbx_description
1 polymer ?
#
loop_
_entity_poly.entity_id
_entity_poly.type
_entity_poly.pdbx_seq_one_letter_code
_entity_poly.pdbx_strand_id
1 'polypeptide(L)' 'MEVVTDVIPGDIVAVNVDHSRREGLVVGHHYDALGRHIVEVQLDGYPNYYHAWMPTVTRVRRTTTYQPARYRAVERHVYY' A
#
# COMPACT_ATOMS: atom_id res chain seq x y z
N MET A 1 1.69 -13.09 4.21
CA MET A 1 1.01 -12.06 3.39
C MET A 1 -0.48 -12.25 3.62
N GLU A 2 -1.13 -11.26 4.22
CA GLU A 2 -2.59 -11.30 4.43
C GLU A 2 -3.25 -11.03 3.08
N VAL A 3 -4.06 -11.97 2.59
CA VAL A 3 -4.87 -11.77 1.38
C VAL A 3 -6.02 -10.86 1.81
N VAL A 4 -5.86 -9.56 1.57
CA VAL A 4 -6.89 -8.57 1.89
C VAL A 4 -7.97 -8.67 0.83
N THR A 5 -9.13 -9.19 1.21
CA THR A 5 -10.33 -9.27 0.34
C THR A 5 -10.98 -7.90 0.13
N ASP A 6 -10.74 -6.97 1.06
CA ASP A 6 -11.37 -5.67 1.11
C ASP A 6 -10.35 -4.56 0.80
N VAL A 7 -10.10 -4.38 -0.49
CA VAL A 7 -9.28 -3.28 -0.99
C VAL A 7 -10.19 -2.09 -1.28
N ILE A 8 -10.00 -1.01 -0.54
CA ILE A 8 -10.80 0.22 -0.68
C ILE A 8 -10.10 1.24 -1.57
N PRO A 9 -10.85 2.10 -2.29
CA PRO A 9 -10.26 3.26 -2.96
C PRO A 9 -9.42 4.10 -1.98
N GLY A 10 -8.22 4.47 -2.40
CA GLY A 10 -7.25 5.20 -1.57
C GLY A 10 -6.14 4.33 -0.96
N ASP A 11 -6.28 3.00 -0.96
CA ASP A 11 -5.21 2.10 -0.52
C ASP A 11 -4.05 2.08 -1.53
N ILE A 12 -2.82 1.93 -1.02
CA ILE A 12 -1.65 1.67 -1.86
C ILE A 12 -1.50 0.16 -2.02
N VAL A 13 -1.46 -0.31 -3.26
CA VAL A 13 -1.32 -1.72 -3.61
C VAL A 13 -0.10 -1.92 -4.49
N ALA A 14 0.43 -3.14 -4.45
CA ALA A 14 1.48 -3.59 -5.33
C ALA A 14 0.89 -4.59 -6.31
N VAL A 15 1.15 -4.34 -7.59
CA VAL A 15 0.74 -5.19 -8.71
C VAL A 15 1.99 -5.60 -9.49
N ASN A 16 1.93 -6.77 -10.13
CA ASN A 16 3.00 -7.22 -11.01
C ASN A 16 2.66 -6.82 -12.45
N VAL A 17 3.39 -5.84 -12.98
CA VAL A 17 3.24 -5.32 -14.34
C VAL A 17 4.53 -5.57 -15.10
N ASP A 18 4.43 -6.24 -16.25
CA ASP A 18 5.57 -6.55 -17.13
C ASP A 18 6.77 -7.20 -16.41
N HIS A 19 6.48 -8.17 -15.54
CA HIS A 19 7.46 -8.87 -14.67
C HIS A 19 8.12 -7.99 -13.59
N SER A 20 7.64 -6.76 -13.40
CA SER A 20 8.11 -5.84 -12.37
C SER A 20 7.01 -5.58 -11.33
N ARG A 21 7.37 -5.66 -10.04
CA ARG A 21 6.46 -5.25 -8.97
C ARG A 21 6.40 -3.72 -8.92
N ARG A 22 5.24 -3.15 -9.16
CA ARG A 22 4.99 -1.71 -9.10
C ARG A 22 3.95 -1.40 -8.05
N GLU A 23 4.14 -0.29 -7.34
CA GLU A 23 3.16 0.25 -6.41
C GLU A 23 2.23 1.21 -7.16
N GLY A 24 0.98 1.26 -6.75
CA GLY A 24 -0.01 2.18 -7.28
C GLY A 24 -1.14 2.42 -6.29
N LEU A 25 -1.91 3.47 -6.57
CA LEU A 25 -3.06 3.87 -5.76
C LEU A 25 -4.31 3.18 -6.29
N VAL A 26 -5.12 2.61 -5.42
CA VAL A 26 -6.42 2.07 -5.80
C VAL A 26 -7.40 3.22 -6.03
N VAL A 27 -7.98 3.27 -7.23
CA VAL A 27 -8.99 4.26 -7.61
C VAL A 27 -10.40 3.68 -7.47
N GLY A 28 -10.56 2.41 -7.77
CA GLY A 28 -11.85 1.74 -7.78
C GLY A 28 -11.71 0.22 -7.84
N HIS A 29 -12.83 -0.46 -7.72
CA HIS A 29 -12.92 -1.88 -7.98
C HIS A 29 -14.32 -2.23 -8.50
N HIS A 30 -14.41 -3.25 -9.33
CA HIS A 30 -15.68 -3.73 -9.87
C HIS A 30 -15.64 -5.24 -10.13
N TYR A 31 -16.83 -5.82 -10.30
CA TYR A 31 -16.97 -7.21 -10.70
C TYR A 31 -17.32 -7.29 -12.18
N ASP A 32 -16.60 -8.15 -12.91
CA ASP A 32 -16.93 -8.49 -14.29
C ASP A 32 -18.20 -9.36 -14.34
N ALA A 33 -18.79 -9.54 -15.53
CA ALA A 33 -19.98 -10.37 -15.75
C ALA A 33 -19.80 -11.83 -15.31
N LEU A 34 -18.55 -12.30 -15.21
CA LEU A 34 -18.17 -13.62 -14.71
C LEU A 34 -17.93 -13.68 -13.19
N GLY A 35 -18.23 -12.60 -12.46
CA GLY A 35 -18.04 -12.51 -11.00
C GLY A 35 -16.58 -12.36 -10.58
N ARG A 36 -15.68 -12.03 -11.51
CA ARG A 36 -14.25 -11.79 -11.20
C ARG A 36 -14.08 -10.40 -10.62
N HIS A 37 -13.35 -10.28 -9.51
CA HIS A 37 -13.05 -9.01 -8.88
C HIS A 37 -11.83 -8.34 -9.55
N ILE A 38 -12.07 -7.19 -10.16
CA ILE A 38 -11.07 -6.36 -10.83
C ILE A 38 -10.83 -5.09 -10.00
N VAL A 39 -9.56 -4.79 -9.73
CA VAL A 39 -9.13 -3.57 -9.06
C VAL A 39 -8.51 -2.63 -10.07
N GLU A 40 -8.91 -1.36 -10.01
CA GLU A 40 -8.37 -0.29 -10.83
C GLU A 40 -7.29 0.45 -10.05
N VAL A 41 -6.07 0.37 -10.57
CA VAL A 41 -4.88 0.90 -9.92
C VAL A 41 -4.27 1.99 -10.78
N GLN A 42 -4.15 3.20 -10.23
CA GLN A 42 -3.36 4.26 -10.83
C GLN A 42 -1.88 3.99 -10.55
N LEU A 43 -1.15 3.64 -11.60
CA LEU A 43 0.30 3.49 -11.55
C LEU A 43 0.98 4.83 -11.84
N ASP A 44 2.12 5.05 -11.18
CA ASP A 44 2.95 6.21 -11.47
C ASP A 44 3.57 6.09 -12.86
N GLY A 45 3.46 7.15 -13.67
CA GLY A 45 3.91 7.19 -15.06
C GLY A 45 2.99 6.54 -16.11
N TYR A 46 1.82 6.02 -15.73
CA TYR A 46 0.81 5.55 -16.70
C TYR A 46 -0.35 6.54 -16.80
N PRO A 47 -0.78 6.91 -18.03
CA PRO A 47 -1.92 7.82 -18.20
C PRO A 47 -3.27 7.16 -17.90
N ASN A 48 -3.34 5.83 -17.91
CA ASN A 48 -4.58 5.06 -17.73
C ASN A 48 -4.52 4.21 -16.47
N TYR A 49 -5.70 3.84 -15.96
CA TYR A 49 -5.84 2.89 -14.86
C TYR A 49 -5.40 1.49 -15.30
N TYR A 50 -4.63 0.84 -14.44
CA TYR A 50 -4.24 -0.55 -14.62
C TYR A 50 -5.28 -1.47 -13.99
N HIS A 51 -5.86 -2.37 -14.78
CA HIS A 51 -6.82 -3.36 -14.31
C HIS A 51 -6.10 -4.61 -13.81
N ALA A 52 -6.10 -4.81 -12.51
CA ALA A 52 -5.49 -5.96 -11.86
C ALA A 52 -6.55 -6.92 -11.34
N TRP A 53 -6.33 -8.21 -11.57
CA TRP A 53 -7.22 -9.27 -11.13
C TRP A 53 -6.93 -9.65 -9.67
N MET A 54 -7.95 -9.83 -8.85
CA MET A 54 -7.74 -10.55 -7.59
C MET A 54 -7.42 -12.04 -7.86
N PRO A 55 -6.53 -12.68 -7.07
CA PRO A 55 -5.83 -12.20 -5.88
C PRO A 55 -4.41 -11.69 -6.14
N THR A 56 -4.04 -11.33 -7.38
CA THR A 56 -2.66 -10.92 -7.70
C THR A 56 -2.31 -9.52 -7.20
N VAL A 57 -3.30 -8.78 -6.70
CA VAL A 57 -3.14 -7.49 -6.02
C VAL A 57 -2.74 -7.73 -4.57
N THR A 58 -1.58 -7.22 -4.16
CA THR A 58 -1.13 -7.30 -2.76
C THR A 58 -1.16 -5.92 -2.13
N ARG A 59 -1.90 -5.75 -1.02
CA ARG A 59 -1.91 -4.47 -0.31
C ARG A 59 -0.53 -4.14 0.26
N VAL A 60 -0.04 -2.93 0.00
CA VAL A 60 1.23 -2.43 0.56
C VAL A 60 0.91 -1.79 1.90
N ARG A 61 1.11 -2.54 2.98
CA ARG A 61 1.06 -1.96 4.32
C ARG A 61 2.41 -1.33 4.63
N ARG A 62 2.49 0.01 4.62
CA ARG A 62 3.66 0.72 5.16
C ARG A 62 3.61 0.62 6.68
N THR A 63 4.36 -0.32 7.24
CA THR A 63 4.59 -0.38 8.68
C THR A 63 5.56 0.74 9.06
N THR A 64 5.02 1.86 9.53
CA THR A 64 5.85 2.90 10.16
C THR A 64 6.30 2.38 11.51
N THR A 65 7.53 1.88 11.60
CA THR A 65 8.16 1.61 12.89
C THR A 65 8.53 2.96 13.50
N TYR A 66 7.73 3.46 14.44
CA TYR A 66 8.12 4.59 15.28
C TYR A 66 9.30 4.14 16.16
N GLN A 67 10.52 4.51 15.79
CA GLN A 67 11.66 4.35 16.68
C GLN A 67 11.63 5.56 17.63
N PRO A 68 11.28 5.39 18.93
CA PRO A 68 11.42 6.48 19.88
C PRO A 68 12.90 6.89 19.90
N ALA A 69 13.16 8.16 19.66
CA ALA A 69 14.51 8.68 19.61
C ALA A 69 15.19 8.40 20.96
N ARG A 70 16.31 7.66 20.94
CA ARG A 70 17.07 7.23 22.13
C ARG A 70 17.87 8.39 22.74
N TYR A 71 17.24 9.54 22.99
CA TYR A 71 17.88 10.61 23.73
C TYR A 71 17.73 10.34 25.23
N ARG A 72 18.85 10.06 25.91
CA ARG A 72 18.89 10.11 27.38
C ARG A 72 18.82 11.58 27.79
N ALA A 73 17.73 12.00 28.42
CA ALA A 73 17.71 13.25 29.16
C ALA A 73 18.65 13.08 30.36
N VAL A 74 19.78 13.77 30.36
CA VAL A 74 20.66 13.85 31.54
C VAL A 74 20.20 15.05 32.35
N GLU A 75 19.56 14.78 33.49
CA GLU A 75 19.26 15.83 34.47
C GLU A 75 20.55 16.20 35.20
N ARG A 76 20.95 17.47 35.11
CA ARG A 76 22.14 18.00 35.79
C ARG A 76 21.69 18.89 36.94
N HIS A 77 21.78 18.39 38.17
CA HIS A 77 21.59 19.22 39.37
C HIS A 77 22.91 19.90 39.72
N VAL A 78 22.90 21.23 39.77
CA VAL A 78 24.03 22.07 40.19
C VAL A 78 23.69 22.64 41.56
N TYR A 79 24.50 22.32 42.56
CA TYR A 79 24.44 22.95 43.86
C TYR A 79 25.65 23.89 43.98
N TYR A 80 25.36 25.13 44.35
CA TYR A 80 26.34 26.19 44.66
C TYR A 80 26.68 26.17 46.15
#